data_AF-A0A954ZG97-F1
#
_entry.id   AF-A0A954ZG97-F1
#
_cell.length_a   1.000
_cell.length_b   1.000
_cell.length_c   1.000
_cell.angle_alpha   90.00
_cell.angle_beta   90.00
_cell.angle_gamma   90.00
#
_symmetry.space_group_name_H-M   'P 1'
#
loop_
_entity.id
_entity.type
_entity.pdbx_description
1 polymer ?
#
loop_
_entity_poly.entity_id
_entity_poly.type
_entity_poly.pdbx_seq_one_letter_code
_entity_poly.pdbx_strand_id
1 'polypeptide(L)'
;MMYRLFAAFSMCILAVPVTAAQYSYQIIDVPFAGATETELFGINNHGTAVGSYLDSTGVRRGFIWDSVADTFTDYAVLGATGTRLFGINDAGEFTGYWQEAGFQHGFVDRGAGVENIDRPGFDTNYAWGINDTGMIAGYVFDFSSGFFITSHQYDIANPNFSTVLFNSLGSGTVTRGINDDGIQVGWSLEPDGSTPGVIYENGTFTSFSIAADKSTLPNDINNLGEIVGNVANLDFSGSRGFLRDESGLFSFLDVPGAEF
;
A
#
# COMPACT_ATOMS: atom_id res chain seq x y z
N MET A 1 -1.65 66.50 -18.21
CA MET A 1 -1.14 65.33 -18.97
C MET A 1 0.00 64.72 -18.18
N MET A 2 -0.25 63.61 -17.49
CA MET A 2 0.73 62.94 -16.63
C MET A 2 1.06 61.60 -17.28
N TYR A 3 2.26 61.45 -17.84
CA TYR A 3 2.72 60.21 -18.43
C TYR A 3 3.17 59.26 -17.31
N ARG A 4 2.52 58.10 -17.20
CA ARG A 4 3.01 56.98 -16.38
C ARG A 4 3.94 56.12 -17.22
N LEU A 5 5.19 56.00 -16.77
CA LEU A 5 6.20 55.11 -17.33
C LEU A 5 5.87 53.67 -16.86
N PHE A 6 5.59 52.76 -17.78
CA PHE A 6 5.56 51.32 -17.48
C PHE A 6 6.97 50.76 -17.73
N ALA A 7 7.68 50.39 -16.66
CA ALA A 7 8.88 49.57 -16.77
C ALA A 7 8.43 48.11 -16.86
N ALA A 8 8.56 47.50 -18.05
CA ALA A 8 8.41 46.07 -18.21
C ALA A 8 9.68 45.39 -17.68
N PHE A 9 9.60 44.74 -16.51
CA PHE A 9 10.61 43.78 -16.09
C PHE A 9 10.45 42.53 -16.97
N SER A 10 11.33 42.37 -17.95
CA SER A 10 11.50 41.08 -18.62
C SER A 10 12.16 40.13 -17.62
N MET A 11 11.34 39.32 -16.96
CA MET A 11 11.82 38.18 -16.18
C MET A 11 12.30 37.14 -17.20
N CYS A 12 13.61 37.09 -17.43
CA CYS A 12 14.22 35.97 -18.12
C CYS A 12 14.15 34.78 -17.16
N ILE A 13 13.11 33.95 -17.31
CA ILE A 13 13.06 32.63 -16.67
C ILE A 13 14.16 31.82 -17.36
N LEU A 14 15.34 31.79 -16.74
CA LEU A 14 16.30 30.73 -17.03
C LEU A 14 15.60 29.44 -16.64
N ALA A 15 15.16 28.67 -17.65
CA ALA A 15 14.77 27.29 -17.46
C ALA A 15 16.00 26.56 -16.92
N VAL A 16 16.07 26.40 -15.60
CA VAL A 16 16.99 25.44 -15.02
C VAL A 16 16.48 24.09 -15.52
N PRO A 17 17.24 23.32 -16.31
CA PRO A 17 16.83 21.99 -16.66
C PRO A 17 16.69 21.23 -15.33
N VAL A 18 15.46 20.89 -14.97
CA VAL A 18 15.20 19.90 -13.94
C VAL A 18 15.76 18.61 -14.53
N THR A 19 16.97 18.24 -14.12
CA THR A 19 17.51 16.92 -14.42
C THR A 19 16.54 15.91 -13.83
N ALA A 20 15.98 15.04 -14.66
CA ALA A 20 15.18 13.92 -14.18
C ALA A 20 15.99 13.19 -13.10
N ALA A 21 15.36 12.93 -11.95
CA ALA A 21 15.98 12.12 -10.92
C ALA A 21 16.44 10.79 -11.56
N GLN A 22 17.72 10.49 -11.46
CA GLN A 22 18.26 9.25 -11.97
C GLN A 22 17.98 8.16 -10.94
N TYR A 23 16.92 7.38 -11.16
CA TYR A 23 16.62 6.22 -10.35
C TYR A 23 17.47 5.02 -10.82
N SER A 24 18.03 4.28 -9.86
CA SER A 24 18.58 2.94 -10.11
C SER A 24 17.58 1.91 -9.61
N TYR A 25 17.36 0.87 -10.41
CA TYR A 25 16.51 -0.26 -10.04
C TYR A 25 17.37 -1.44 -9.65
N GLN A 26 16.92 -2.19 -8.64
CA GLN A 26 17.51 -3.45 -8.22
C GLN A 26 16.45 -4.54 -8.35
N ILE A 27 16.81 -5.64 -9.02
CA ILE A 27 16.01 -6.86 -9.00
C ILE A 27 16.32 -7.58 -7.69
N ILE A 28 15.28 -7.95 -6.97
CA ILE A 28 15.37 -8.65 -5.69
C ILE A 28 14.67 -10.00 -5.87
N ASP A 29 15.47 -11.06 -5.79
CA ASP A 29 14.99 -12.43 -5.80
C ASP A 29 15.43 -13.12 -4.52
N VAL A 30 14.51 -13.84 -3.88
CA VAL A 30 14.86 -14.62 -2.70
C VAL A 30 15.84 -15.75 -3.07
N PRO A 31 16.89 -16.01 -2.27
CA PRO A 31 17.90 -17.02 -2.59
C PRO A 31 17.47 -18.46 -2.21
N PHE A 32 16.18 -18.68 -1.99
CA PHE A 32 15.66 -19.97 -1.54
C PHE A 32 15.53 -20.96 -2.72
N ALA A 33 15.99 -22.19 -2.52
CA ALA A 33 16.06 -23.17 -3.60
C ALA A 33 14.67 -23.48 -4.17
N GLY A 34 14.52 -23.29 -5.49
CA GLY A 34 13.27 -23.54 -6.20
C GLY A 34 12.18 -22.50 -5.95
N ALA A 35 12.51 -21.37 -5.33
CA ALA A 35 11.59 -20.25 -5.17
C ALA A 35 11.28 -19.57 -6.51
N THR A 36 10.04 -19.12 -6.65
CA THR A 36 9.56 -18.29 -7.78
C THR A 36 8.67 -17.17 -7.26
N GLU A 37 8.33 -16.20 -8.12
CA GLU A 37 7.37 -15.12 -7.80
C GLU A 37 7.72 -14.31 -6.54
N THR A 38 8.94 -13.75 -6.48
CA THR A 38 9.31 -12.81 -5.43
C THR A 38 8.47 -11.52 -5.54
N GLU A 39 7.71 -11.20 -4.51
CA GLU A 39 6.93 -9.96 -4.38
C GLU A 39 7.32 -9.23 -3.10
N LEU A 40 7.75 -7.97 -3.22
CA LEU A 40 8.00 -7.06 -2.10
C LEU A 40 6.78 -6.18 -1.87
N PHE A 41 6.42 -5.96 -0.61
CA PHE A 41 5.21 -5.19 -0.25
C PHE A 41 5.48 -4.01 0.67
N GLY A 42 6.40 -4.12 1.63
CA GLY A 42 6.68 -3.06 2.59
C GLY A 42 8.17 -2.94 2.92
N ILE A 43 8.60 -1.75 3.31
CA ILE A 43 9.98 -1.45 3.73
C ILE A 43 9.99 -0.36 4.81
N ASN A 44 10.86 -0.48 5.80
CA ASN A 44 11.02 0.51 6.86
C ASN A 44 12.28 1.38 6.68
N ASN A 45 12.48 2.38 7.53
CA ASN A 45 13.59 3.33 7.44
C ASN A 45 14.97 2.71 7.74
N HIS A 46 14.99 1.49 8.27
CA HIS A 46 16.21 0.72 8.51
C HIS A 46 16.63 -0.11 7.28
N GLY A 47 15.85 -0.09 6.20
CA GLY A 47 16.11 -0.88 5.00
C GLY A 47 15.71 -2.35 5.17
N THR A 48 14.89 -2.67 6.17
CA THR A 48 14.25 -3.98 6.29
C THR A 48 12.98 -3.98 5.47
N ALA A 49 12.88 -4.90 4.52
CA ALA A 49 11.71 -5.09 3.69
C ALA A 49 11.02 -6.42 3.97
N VAL A 50 9.73 -6.48 3.69
CA VAL A 50 8.92 -7.69 3.82
C VAL A 50 8.20 -7.99 2.53
N GLY A 51 7.96 -9.28 2.30
CA GLY A 51 7.35 -9.75 1.07
C GLY A 51 6.86 -11.19 1.14
N SER A 52 6.61 -11.76 -0.04
CA SER A 52 6.34 -13.19 -0.17
C SER A 52 6.91 -13.78 -1.44
N TYR A 53 7.04 -15.10 -1.47
CA TYR A 53 7.48 -15.88 -2.63
C TYR A 53 6.71 -17.21 -2.70
N LEU A 54 6.69 -17.86 -3.86
CA LEU A 54 6.25 -19.26 -3.98
C LEU A 54 7.44 -20.19 -3.76
N ASP A 55 7.32 -21.14 -2.83
CA ASP A 55 8.34 -22.16 -2.65
C ASP A 55 8.30 -23.25 -3.74
N SER A 56 9.26 -24.19 -3.68
CA SER A 56 9.37 -25.28 -4.66
C SER A 56 8.16 -26.22 -4.73
N THR A 57 7.24 -26.14 -3.75
CA THR A 57 6.01 -26.93 -3.69
C THR A 57 4.78 -26.14 -4.11
N GLY A 58 4.95 -24.86 -4.46
CA GLY A 58 3.87 -23.95 -4.81
C GLY A 58 3.15 -23.36 -3.60
N VAL A 59 3.69 -23.52 -2.39
CA VAL A 59 3.13 -22.88 -1.18
C VAL A 59 3.71 -21.47 -1.07
N ARG A 60 2.84 -20.50 -0.81
CA ARG A 60 3.26 -19.11 -0.65
C ARG A 60 3.81 -18.87 0.75
N ARG A 61 5.02 -18.32 0.83
CA ARG A 61 5.76 -18.07 2.07
C ARG A 61 6.11 -16.59 2.19
N GLY A 62 6.15 -16.10 3.42
CA GLY A 62 6.65 -14.76 3.71
C GLY A 62 8.18 -14.73 3.70
N PHE A 63 8.76 -13.55 3.53
CA PHE A 63 10.18 -13.35 3.81
C PHE A 63 10.45 -11.96 4.37
N ILE A 64 11.53 -11.86 5.13
CA ILE A 64 12.11 -10.59 5.61
C ILE A 64 13.48 -10.44 4.94
N TRP A 65 13.74 -9.28 4.34
CA TRP A 65 15.01 -8.94 3.72
C TRP A 65 15.64 -7.75 4.42
N ASP A 66 16.85 -7.92 4.94
CA ASP A 66 17.69 -6.82 5.42
C ASP A 66 18.59 -6.38 4.26
N SER A 67 18.30 -5.20 3.69
CA SER A 67 19.05 -4.66 2.54
C SER A 67 20.47 -4.21 2.88
N VAL A 68 20.77 -3.93 4.15
CA VAL A 68 22.10 -3.48 4.60
C VAL A 68 23.03 -4.68 4.73
N ALA A 69 22.53 -5.77 5.33
CA ALA A 69 23.27 -7.02 5.48
C ALA A 69 23.18 -7.92 4.22
N ASP A 70 22.23 -7.63 3.33
CA ASP A 70 21.83 -8.47 2.20
C ASP A 70 21.49 -9.91 2.62
N THR A 71 20.60 -10.02 3.62
CA THR A 71 20.18 -11.32 4.16
C THR A 71 18.68 -11.52 4.06
N PHE A 72 18.27 -12.75 3.76
CA PHE A 72 16.88 -13.15 3.64
C PHE A 72 16.53 -14.15 4.72
N THR A 73 15.43 -13.89 5.42
CA THR A 73 14.84 -14.79 6.41
C THR A 73 13.52 -15.30 5.87
N ASP A 74 13.41 -16.62 5.69
CA ASP A 74 12.15 -17.28 5.36
C ASP A 74 11.17 -17.20 6.56
N TYR A 75 9.90 -16.93 6.27
CA TYR A 75 8.86 -16.81 7.28
C TYR A 75 7.60 -17.58 6.88
N ALA A 76 7.10 -18.41 7.79
CA ALA A 76 5.80 -19.04 7.64
C ALA A 76 5.11 -19.21 8.99
N VAL A 77 3.81 -19.00 9.00
CA VAL A 77 2.97 -19.33 10.15
C VAL A 77 2.84 -20.84 10.28
N LEU A 78 3.08 -21.40 11.47
CA LEU A 78 3.04 -22.83 11.69
C LEU A 78 1.63 -23.39 11.45
N GLY A 79 1.52 -24.38 10.56
CA GLY A 79 0.24 -25.00 10.19
C GLY A 79 -0.51 -24.28 9.07
N ALA A 80 -0.04 -23.10 8.63
CA ALA A 80 -0.66 -22.38 7.54
C ALA A 80 -0.40 -23.05 6.18
N THR A 81 -1.37 -22.95 5.27
CA THR A 81 -1.24 -23.33 3.85
C THR A 81 -0.72 -22.18 2.99
N GLY A 82 -0.43 -21.03 3.59
CA GLY A 82 0.21 -19.89 2.94
C GLY A 82 0.40 -18.72 3.90
N THR A 83 1.44 -17.92 3.69
CA THR A 83 1.74 -16.71 4.47
C THR A 83 2.21 -15.62 3.53
N ARG A 84 1.68 -14.39 3.70
CA ARG A 84 2.20 -13.18 3.05
C ARG A 84 2.44 -12.11 4.09
N LEU A 85 3.54 -11.39 3.96
CA LEU A 85 3.85 -10.19 4.74
C LEU A 85 3.59 -8.96 3.86
N PHE A 86 2.97 -7.92 4.43
CA PHE A 86 2.55 -6.73 3.70
C PHE A 86 3.16 -5.45 4.25
N GLY A 87 2.98 -5.17 5.54
CA GLY A 87 3.49 -3.96 6.18
C GLY A 87 4.62 -4.27 7.15
N ILE A 88 5.50 -3.29 7.37
CA ILE A 88 6.55 -3.32 8.40
C ILE A 88 6.78 -1.89 8.92
N ASN A 89 6.95 -1.74 10.23
CA ASN A 89 7.28 -0.45 10.86
C ASN A 89 8.76 -0.39 11.28
N ASP A 90 9.23 0.76 11.78
CA ASP A 90 10.63 0.95 12.18
C ASP A 90 11.04 0.13 13.41
N ALA A 91 10.07 -0.30 14.23
CA ALA A 91 10.31 -1.24 15.33
C ALA A 91 10.56 -2.68 14.83
N GLY A 92 10.38 -2.96 13.53
CA GLY A 92 10.51 -4.28 12.93
C GLY A 92 9.28 -5.16 13.15
N GLU A 93 8.17 -4.59 13.61
CA GLU A 93 6.88 -5.25 13.67
C GLU A 93 6.30 -5.31 12.26
N PHE A 94 5.73 -6.45 11.88
CA PHE A 94 5.18 -6.63 10.54
C PHE A 94 3.79 -7.23 10.57
N THR A 95 3.05 -6.96 9.49
CA THR A 95 1.66 -7.39 9.31
C THR A 95 1.51 -8.20 8.05
N GLY A 96 0.39 -8.90 7.95
CA GLY A 96 0.02 -9.60 6.73
C GLY A 96 -1.19 -10.48 6.94
N TYR A 97 -1.23 -11.58 6.20
CA TYR A 97 -2.20 -12.63 6.43
C TYR A 97 -1.59 -14.01 6.26
N TRP A 98 -2.21 -14.98 6.92
CA TRP A 98 -1.94 -16.40 6.72
C TRP A 98 -3.22 -17.14 6.37
N GLN A 99 -3.07 -18.32 5.78
CA GLN A 99 -4.19 -19.12 5.28
C GLN A 99 -4.32 -20.44 6.02
N GLU A 100 -5.55 -20.81 6.36
CA GLU A 100 -5.91 -22.14 6.86
C GLU A 100 -7.28 -22.55 6.33
N ALA A 101 -7.36 -23.74 5.74
CA ALA A 101 -8.62 -24.33 5.26
C ALA A 101 -9.47 -23.40 4.36
N GLY A 102 -8.84 -22.47 3.65
CA GLY A 102 -9.49 -21.49 2.78
C GLY A 102 -9.83 -20.14 3.43
N PHE A 103 -9.63 -19.99 4.74
CA PHE A 103 -9.78 -18.73 5.46
C PHE A 103 -8.49 -17.93 5.45
N GLN A 104 -8.59 -16.60 5.36
CA GLN A 104 -7.45 -15.70 5.53
C GLN A 104 -7.55 -14.98 6.88
N HIS A 105 -6.53 -15.20 7.70
CA HIS A 105 -6.39 -14.60 9.01
C HIS A 105 -5.40 -13.45 8.95
N GLY A 106 -5.84 -12.26 9.34
CA GLY A 106 -4.99 -11.08 9.44
C GLY A 106 -4.14 -11.19 10.69
N PHE A 107 -2.87 -10.80 10.62
CA PHE A 107 -1.99 -10.88 11.78
C PHE A 107 -1.00 -9.73 11.88
N VAL A 108 -0.47 -9.57 13.09
CA VAL A 108 0.75 -8.82 13.40
C VAL A 108 1.74 -9.72 14.12
N ASP A 109 3.04 -9.56 13.87
CA ASP A 109 4.12 -10.19 14.63
C ASP A 109 5.07 -9.11 15.14
N ARG A 110 5.31 -9.12 16.46
CA ARG A 110 6.15 -8.16 17.19
C ARG A 110 7.44 -8.82 17.72
N GLY A 111 7.85 -9.92 17.12
CA GLY A 111 9.00 -10.74 17.53
C GLY A 111 8.69 -11.81 18.59
N ALA A 112 7.42 -11.91 19.02
CA ALA A 112 6.94 -12.94 19.95
C ALA A 112 6.12 -14.04 19.25
N GLY A 113 5.95 -13.95 17.93
CA GLY A 113 5.10 -14.83 17.13
C GLY A 113 3.79 -14.15 16.72
N VAL A 114 2.98 -14.90 15.97
CA VAL A 114 1.75 -14.44 15.33
C VAL A 114 0.68 -14.07 16.35
N GLU A 115 0.18 -12.84 16.28
CA GLU A 115 -1.03 -12.36 16.93
C GLU A 115 -2.11 -12.12 15.87
N ASN A 116 -3.20 -12.91 15.95
CA ASN A 116 -4.32 -12.76 15.02
C ASN A 116 -5.14 -11.50 15.36
N ILE A 117 -5.45 -10.72 14.34
CA ILE A 117 -6.22 -9.48 14.41
C ILE A 117 -7.45 -9.57 13.50
N ASP A 118 -8.08 -10.74 13.51
CA ASP A 118 -9.29 -10.99 12.75
C ASP A 118 -10.45 -10.17 13.31
N ARG A 119 -11.23 -9.58 12.40
CA ARG A 119 -12.50 -8.99 12.75
C ARG A 119 -13.55 -10.10 12.82
N PRO A 120 -14.24 -10.29 13.95
CA PRO A 120 -15.27 -11.31 14.07
C PRO A 120 -16.37 -11.15 13.01
N GLY A 121 -16.75 -12.26 12.38
CA GLY A 121 -17.85 -12.32 11.40
C GLY A 121 -17.43 -12.15 9.94
N PHE A 122 -16.13 -12.13 9.63
CA PHE A 122 -15.61 -12.04 8.26
C PHE A 122 -14.70 -13.22 7.93
N ASP A 123 -14.81 -13.73 6.72
CA ASP A 123 -14.06 -14.91 6.25
C ASP A 123 -12.62 -14.58 5.83
N THR A 124 -12.37 -13.31 5.54
CA THR A 124 -11.09 -12.83 5.02
C THR A 124 -10.68 -11.55 5.70
N ASN A 125 -9.49 -11.55 6.31
CA ASN A 125 -8.94 -10.45 7.06
C ASN A 125 -7.55 -10.11 6.53
N TYR A 126 -7.38 -8.89 6.01
CA TYR A 126 -6.10 -8.41 5.49
C TYR A 126 -5.57 -7.26 6.32
N ALA A 127 -4.39 -7.44 6.91
CA ALA A 127 -3.61 -6.37 7.54
C ALA A 127 -2.52 -5.91 6.56
N TRP A 128 -2.72 -4.76 5.92
CA TRP A 128 -1.88 -4.28 4.81
C TRP A 128 -0.75 -3.38 5.27
N GLY A 129 -1.06 -2.31 5.99
CA GLY A 129 -0.10 -1.32 6.44
C GLY A 129 -0.02 -1.30 7.96
N ILE A 130 1.14 -0.91 8.49
CA ILE A 130 1.37 -0.65 9.91
C ILE A 130 2.22 0.60 10.03
N ASN A 131 1.87 1.51 10.94
CA ASN A 131 2.69 2.69 11.24
C ASN A 131 3.51 2.50 12.52
N ASP A 132 4.40 3.44 12.84
CA ASP A 132 5.31 3.34 14.00
C ASP A 132 4.60 3.47 15.36
N THR A 133 3.32 3.88 15.35
CA THR A 133 2.47 3.89 16.54
C THR A 133 1.75 2.56 16.78
N GLY A 134 1.87 1.60 15.87
CA GLY A 134 1.19 0.31 15.92
C GLY A 134 -0.25 0.34 15.42
N MET A 135 -0.63 1.37 14.65
CA MET A 135 -1.91 1.38 13.95
C MET A 135 -1.80 0.60 12.65
N ILE A 136 -2.79 -0.26 12.40
CA ILE A 136 -2.83 -1.13 11.24
C ILE A 136 -3.96 -0.69 10.32
N ALA A 137 -3.65 -0.45 9.05
CA ALA A 137 -4.63 -0.27 7.98
C ALA A 137 -4.88 -1.60 7.29
N GLY A 138 -6.15 -1.91 7.05
CA GLY A 138 -6.55 -3.17 6.47
C GLY A 138 -8.00 -3.16 6.02
N TYR A 139 -8.45 -4.30 5.51
CA TYR A 139 -9.83 -4.48 5.14
C TYR A 139 -10.25 -5.95 5.26
N VAL A 140 -11.56 -6.14 5.34
CA VAL A 140 -12.20 -7.45 5.37
C VAL A 140 -13.10 -7.65 4.17
N PHE A 141 -13.25 -8.91 3.73
CA PHE A 141 -14.29 -9.32 2.79
C PHE A 141 -15.37 -10.13 3.50
N ASP A 142 -16.61 -9.87 3.11
CA ASP A 142 -17.73 -10.78 3.37
C ASP A 142 -18.23 -11.31 2.02
N PHE A 143 -18.12 -12.62 1.79
CA PHE A 143 -18.65 -13.25 0.57
C PHE A 143 -20.12 -13.66 0.75
N SER A 144 -20.62 -13.70 1.97
CA SER A 144 -21.94 -14.23 2.32
C SER A 144 -23.08 -13.23 2.11
N SER A 145 -22.81 -11.93 2.24
CA SER A 145 -23.83 -10.88 2.09
C SER A 145 -23.81 -10.18 0.72
N GLY A 146 -22.86 -10.50 -0.16
CA GLY A 146 -22.55 -9.75 -1.38
C GLY A 146 -21.16 -9.15 -1.27
N PHE A 147 -20.48 -8.79 -2.37
CA PHE A 147 -19.10 -8.30 -2.32
C PHE A 147 -18.98 -7.00 -1.52
N PHE A 148 -18.71 -7.10 -0.22
CA PHE A 148 -18.50 -5.96 0.66
C PHE A 148 -17.05 -5.91 1.12
N ILE A 149 -16.43 -4.76 0.89
CA ILE A 149 -15.11 -4.43 1.42
C ILE A 149 -15.31 -3.41 2.51
N THR A 150 -14.94 -3.77 3.74
CA THR A 150 -14.93 -2.83 4.86
C THR A 150 -13.49 -2.60 5.30
N SER A 151 -13.01 -1.37 5.13
CA SER A 151 -11.74 -0.96 5.72
C SER A 151 -11.86 -0.88 7.23
N HIS A 152 -10.79 -1.25 7.91
CA HIS A 152 -10.69 -1.11 9.35
C HIS A 152 -9.32 -0.57 9.73
N GLN A 153 -9.32 0.17 10.82
CA GLN A 153 -8.11 0.47 11.56
C GLN A 153 -8.11 -0.39 12.82
N TYR A 154 -6.96 -0.98 13.12
CA TYR A 154 -6.73 -1.70 14.37
C TYR A 154 -5.59 -1.04 15.13
N ASP A 155 -5.83 -0.66 16.38
CA ASP A 155 -4.82 -0.10 17.28
C ASP A 155 -4.33 -1.20 18.22
N ILE A 156 -3.07 -1.62 18.06
CA ILE A 156 -2.47 -2.67 18.91
C ILE A 156 -2.38 -2.24 20.39
N ALA A 157 -2.14 -0.96 20.66
CA ALA A 157 -2.01 -0.44 22.01
C ALA A 157 -3.36 -0.42 22.74
N ASN A 158 -4.45 -0.30 22.00
CA ASN A 158 -5.81 -0.34 22.52
C ASN A 158 -6.71 -1.17 21.57
N PRO A 159 -6.69 -2.51 21.68
CA PRO A 159 -7.16 -3.46 20.66
C PRO A 159 -8.66 -3.31 20.38
N ASN A 160 -8.97 -2.37 19.49
CA ASN A 160 -10.30 -2.04 19.04
C ASN A 160 -10.27 -1.85 17.54
N PHE A 161 -11.30 -2.37 16.87
CA PHE A 161 -11.53 -2.09 15.47
C PHE A 161 -12.34 -0.80 15.34
N SER A 162 -11.80 0.19 14.64
CA SER A 162 -12.62 1.26 14.09
C SER A 162 -12.96 0.92 12.64
N THR A 163 -14.22 1.12 12.27
CA THR A 163 -14.67 0.90 10.89
C THR A 163 -14.44 2.18 10.10
N VAL A 164 -13.71 2.06 8.99
CA VAL A 164 -13.34 3.17 8.10
C VAL A 164 -14.18 2.99 6.83
N LEU A 165 -15.21 3.82 6.63
CA LEU A 165 -16.14 3.71 5.51
C LEU A 165 -16.15 5.01 4.69
N PHE A 166 -15.73 4.93 3.42
CA PHE A 166 -15.67 6.09 2.51
C PHE A 166 -17.05 6.72 2.29
N ASN A 167 -18.10 5.91 2.24
CA ASN A 167 -19.47 6.40 2.13
C ASN A 167 -20.49 5.46 2.78
N SER A 168 -21.70 5.98 3.03
CA SER A 168 -22.86 5.20 3.46
C SER A 168 -23.59 4.51 2.29
N LEU A 169 -23.00 4.49 1.09
CA LEU A 169 -23.65 4.10 -0.16
C LEU A 169 -23.31 2.68 -0.62
N GLY A 170 -22.47 1.95 0.12
CA GLY A 170 -22.15 0.55 -0.19
C GLY A 170 -21.04 0.37 -1.22
N SER A 171 -20.25 1.42 -1.50
CA SER A 171 -19.02 1.35 -2.29
C SER A 171 -17.91 0.71 -1.46
N GLY A 172 -17.34 -0.40 -1.92
CA GLY A 172 -16.29 -1.13 -1.18
C GLY A 172 -15.07 -0.23 -0.97
N THR A 173 -14.67 0.04 0.27
CA THR A 173 -13.49 0.86 0.57
C THR A 173 -12.34 -0.03 0.99
N VAL A 174 -11.19 0.12 0.33
CA VAL A 174 -9.92 -0.52 0.66
C VAL A 174 -8.96 0.55 1.17
N THR A 175 -8.42 0.38 2.37
CA THR A 175 -7.23 1.08 2.87
C THR A 175 -6.06 0.10 2.89
N ARG A 176 -4.91 0.52 2.38
CA ARG A 176 -3.68 -0.26 2.30
C ARG A 176 -2.55 0.40 3.08
N GLY A 177 -2.17 1.61 2.67
CA GLY A 177 -1.10 2.38 3.31
C GLY A 177 -1.59 3.18 4.50
N ILE A 178 -0.70 3.41 5.46
CA ILE A 178 -0.90 4.27 6.63
C ILE A 178 0.40 4.93 7.03
N ASN A 179 0.38 6.23 7.33
CA ASN A 179 1.53 6.96 7.88
C ASN A 179 1.42 7.14 9.40
N ASP A 180 2.43 7.72 10.03
CA ASP A 180 2.50 7.90 11.49
C ASP A 180 1.51 8.92 12.04
N ASP A 181 1.00 9.82 11.20
CA ASP A 181 -0.10 10.71 11.54
C ASP A 181 -1.47 10.01 11.51
N GLY A 182 -1.50 8.73 11.13
CA GLY A 182 -2.71 7.91 11.02
C GLY A 182 -3.52 8.17 9.73
N ILE A 183 -2.93 8.88 8.76
CA ILE A 183 -3.53 9.10 7.44
C ILE A 183 -3.45 7.79 6.66
N GLN A 184 -4.59 7.33 6.15
CA GLN A 184 -4.67 6.09 5.39
C GLN A 184 -4.96 6.37 3.92
N VAL A 185 -4.41 5.54 3.04
CA VAL A 185 -4.68 5.61 1.60
C VAL A 185 -5.12 4.28 1.05
N GLY A 186 -5.89 4.35 -0.02
CA GLY A 186 -6.27 3.19 -0.81
C GLY A 186 -7.26 3.61 -1.88
N TRP A 187 -8.29 2.81 -2.13
CA TRP A 187 -9.25 3.08 -3.20
C TRP A 187 -10.67 2.69 -2.80
N SER A 188 -11.65 3.28 -3.49
CA SER A 188 -13.07 2.90 -3.35
C SER A 188 -13.56 2.25 -4.63
N LEU A 189 -14.48 1.30 -4.56
CA LEU A 189 -15.20 0.75 -5.70
C LEU A 189 -16.57 1.42 -5.80
N GLU A 190 -16.75 2.28 -6.80
CA GLU A 190 -18.00 3.02 -6.96
C GLU A 190 -19.05 2.23 -7.77
N PRO A 191 -20.36 2.57 -7.66
CA PRO A 191 -21.44 1.84 -8.34
C PRO A 191 -21.34 1.85 -9.87
N ASP A 192 -20.61 2.82 -10.45
CA ASP A 192 -20.33 2.90 -11.89
C ASP A 192 -19.14 2.03 -12.32
N GLY A 193 -18.51 1.31 -11.38
CA GLY A 193 -17.35 0.45 -11.58
C GLY A 193 -16.01 1.19 -11.56
N SER A 194 -16.00 2.52 -11.39
CA SER A 194 -14.76 3.27 -11.23
C SER A 194 -14.09 2.96 -9.88
N THR A 195 -12.76 3.07 -9.85
CA THR A 195 -11.99 2.92 -8.61
C THR A 195 -11.11 4.14 -8.32
N PRO A 196 -11.67 5.24 -7.80
CA PRO A 196 -10.87 6.39 -7.40
C PRO A 196 -9.98 6.04 -6.20
N GLY A 197 -8.82 6.69 -6.14
CA GLY A 197 -7.98 6.69 -4.95
C GLY A 197 -8.67 7.48 -3.84
N VAL A 198 -8.43 7.09 -2.58
CA VAL A 198 -9.00 7.75 -1.40
C VAL A 198 -7.92 7.99 -0.36
N ILE A 199 -8.03 9.13 0.31
CA ILE A 199 -7.27 9.51 1.51
C ILE A 199 -8.26 9.62 2.65
N TYR A 200 -7.98 8.93 3.76
CA TYR A 200 -8.71 9.03 5.01
C TYR A 200 -7.86 9.76 6.04
N GLU A 201 -8.35 10.89 6.52
CA GLU A 201 -7.69 11.73 7.52
C GLU A 201 -8.73 12.26 8.50
N ASN A 202 -8.53 12.03 9.79
CA ASN A 202 -9.36 12.59 10.87
C ASN A 202 -10.88 12.39 10.66
N GLY A 203 -11.30 11.20 10.22
CA GLY A 203 -12.72 10.88 9.98
C GLY A 203 -13.27 11.38 8.65
N THR A 204 -12.48 12.06 7.83
CA THR A 204 -12.90 12.61 6.54
C THR A 204 -12.21 11.87 5.41
N PHE A 205 -12.96 11.59 4.35
CA PHE A 205 -12.40 11.05 3.12
C PHE A 205 -12.32 12.09 2.02
N THR A 206 -11.21 12.06 1.29
CA THR A 206 -11.02 12.82 0.05
C THR A 206 -10.65 11.85 -1.07
N SER A 207 -11.34 11.90 -2.21
CA SER A 207 -11.00 11.09 -3.37
C SER A 207 -10.14 11.85 -4.38
N PHE A 208 -9.40 11.09 -5.17
CA PHE A 208 -8.63 11.59 -6.30
C PHE A 208 -8.51 10.54 -7.40
N SER A 209 -8.43 11.00 -8.65
CA SER A 209 -8.19 10.14 -9.80
C SER A 209 -7.19 10.80 -10.74
N ILE A 210 -6.32 10.01 -11.35
CA ILE A 210 -5.41 10.50 -12.40
C ILE A 210 -6.21 10.84 -13.67
N ALA A 211 -7.21 10.02 -14.00
CA ALA A 211 -8.15 10.25 -15.10
C ALA A 211 -9.49 9.57 -14.78
N ALA A 212 -10.58 10.06 -15.38
CA ALA A 212 -11.93 9.57 -15.12
C ALA A 212 -12.19 8.16 -15.70
N ASP A 213 -11.44 7.75 -16.72
CA ASP A 213 -11.54 6.46 -17.41
C ASP A 213 -10.52 5.43 -16.90
N LYS A 214 -9.92 5.68 -15.72
CA LYS A 214 -8.85 4.87 -15.15
C LYS A 214 -9.11 4.52 -13.70
N SER A 215 -8.65 3.35 -13.30
CA SER A 215 -8.55 2.94 -11.90
C SER A 215 -7.34 3.63 -11.28
N THR A 216 -7.51 4.33 -10.16
CA THR A 216 -6.40 4.94 -9.41
C THR A 216 -6.25 4.17 -8.10
N LEU A 217 -5.16 3.41 -7.95
CA LEU A 217 -4.98 2.45 -6.88
C LEU A 217 -3.76 2.83 -6.02
N PRO A 218 -3.93 3.74 -5.04
CA PRO A 218 -2.95 4.00 -4.00
C PRO A 218 -2.63 2.71 -3.23
N ASN A 219 -1.34 2.46 -3.02
CA ASN A 219 -0.86 1.30 -2.29
C ASN A 219 -0.20 1.70 -0.97
N ASP A 220 0.52 2.82 -0.94
CA ASP A 220 1.27 3.24 0.25
C ASP A 220 1.39 4.77 0.38
N ILE A 221 1.65 5.24 1.59
CA ILE A 221 1.83 6.65 1.95
C ILE A 221 2.95 6.80 2.98
N ASN A 222 3.86 7.75 2.77
CA ASN A 222 4.92 8.05 3.75
C ASN A 222 4.53 9.19 4.71
N ASN A 223 5.40 9.46 5.69
CA ASN A 223 5.21 10.55 6.67
C ASN A 223 5.34 11.97 6.09
N LEU A 224 5.71 12.12 4.81
CA LEU A 224 5.66 13.39 4.09
C LEU A 224 4.32 13.57 3.34
N GLY A 225 3.43 12.57 3.39
CA GLY A 225 2.16 12.59 2.67
C GLY A 225 2.29 12.27 1.17
N GLU A 226 3.46 11.79 0.74
CA GLU A 226 3.65 11.29 -0.62
C GLU A 226 3.02 9.91 -0.76
N ILE A 227 2.30 9.70 -1.86
CA ILE A 227 1.50 8.50 -2.09
C ILE A 227 2.02 7.78 -3.33
N VAL A 228 2.31 6.49 -3.21
CA VAL A 228 2.64 5.63 -4.35
C VAL A 228 1.51 4.65 -4.64
N GLY A 229 1.39 4.28 -5.91
CA GLY A 229 0.34 3.38 -6.34
C GLY A 229 0.45 3.02 -7.81
N ASN A 230 -0.62 2.48 -8.36
CA ASN A 230 -0.71 2.17 -9.78
C ASN A 230 -2.01 2.69 -10.41
N VAL A 231 -1.92 3.06 -11.69
CA VAL A 231 -3.06 3.45 -12.51
C VAL A 231 -3.37 2.35 -13.52
N ALA A 232 -4.60 1.84 -13.44
CA ALA A 232 -5.28 0.84 -14.27
C ALA A 232 -6.09 1.40 -15.44
N ASN A 233 -6.25 0.66 -16.55
CA ASN A 233 -7.55 0.64 -17.22
C ASN A 233 -8.64 0.12 -16.24
N LEU A 234 -9.92 0.38 -16.52
CA LEU A 234 -11.03 -0.09 -15.66
C LEU A 234 -11.14 -1.62 -15.60
N ASP A 235 -10.57 -2.34 -16.56
CA ASP A 235 -10.43 -3.80 -16.55
C ASP A 235 -9.12 -4.29 -15.88
N PHE A 236 -8.40 -3.37 -15.22
CA PHE A 236 -7.11 -3.57 -14.55
C PHE A 236 -5.94 -3.94 -15.47
N SER A 237 -6.09 -3.85 -16.79
CA SER A 237 -4.98 -3.95 -17.75
C SER A 237 -4.18 -2.63 -17.84
N GLY A 238 -2.97 -2.65 -18.40
CA GLY A 238 -2.24 -1.40 -18.65
C GLY A 238 -1.68 -0.73 -17.39
N SER A 239 -1.33 -1.50 -16.36
CA SER A 239 -0.98 -0.97 -15.03
C SER A 239 0.34 -0.23 -15.04
N ARG A 240 0.33 1.03 -14.62
CA ARG A 240 1.53 1.89 -14.54
C ARG A 240 1.70 2.48 -13.15
N GLY A 241 2.92 2.46 -12.61
CA GLY A 241 3.21 3.03 -11.29
C GLY A 241 3.12 4.56 -11.29
N PHE A 242 2.65 5.14 -10.19
CA PHE A 242 2.66 6.59 -9.96
C PHE A 242 3.20 6.94 -8.57
N LEU A 243 3.71 8.17 -8.47
CA LEU A 243 3.97 8.90 -7.24
C LEU A 243 3.14 10.20 -7.27
N ARG A 244 2.37 10.45 -6.21
CA ARG A 244 1.64 11.69 -5.96
C ARG A 244 2.32 12.42 -4.82
N ASP A 245 2.83 13.62 -5.08
CA ASP A 245 3.49 14.42 -4.04
C ASP A 245 2.49 15.11 -3.08
N GLU A 246 3.02 15.78 -2.05
CA GLU A 246 2.23 16.51 -1.04
C GLU A 246 1.35 17.62 -1.66
N SER A 247 1.75 18.18 -2.81
CA SER A 247 0.98 19.20 -3.53
C SER A 247 -0.16 18.60 -4.37
N GLY A 248 -0.15 17.28 -4.54
CA GLY A 248 -1.09 16.51 -5.33
C GLY A 248 -0.72 16.34 -6.80
N LEU A 249 0.52 16.68 -7.18
CA LEU A 249 1.02 16.46 -8.53
C LEU A 249 1.42 14.99 -8.71
N PHE A 250 1.10 14.43 -9.86
CA PHE A 250 1.46 13.06 -10.23
C PHE A 250 2.72 13.02 -11.09
N SER A 251 3.58 12.05 -10.80
CA SER A 251 4.67 11.58 -11.64
C SER A 251 4.54 10.08 -11.85
N PHE A 252 5.02 9.58 -12.99
CA PHE A 252 4.95 8.15 -13.30
C PHE A 252 6.29 7.46 -13.01
N LEU A 253 6.19 6.25 -12.47
CA LEU A 253 7.32 5.40 -12.12
C LEU A 253 7.50 4.36 -13.23
N ASP A 254 8.27 4.71 -14.26
CA ASP A 254 8.53 3.82 -15.40
C ASP A 254 9.82 3.04 -15.19
N VAL A 255 9.71 1.71 -15.07
CA VAL A 255 10.89 0.83 -15.06
C VAL A 255 11.35 0.61 -16.51
N PRO A 256 12.63 0.88 -16.84
CA PRO A 256 13.13 0.66 -18.19
C PRO A 256 12.94 -0.79 -18.66
N GLY A 257 12.26 -0.97 -19.79
CA GLY A 257 11.99 -2.29 -20.38
C GLY A 257 10.73 -3.00 -19.84
N ALA A 258 9.97 -2.37 -18.94
CA ALA A 258 8.64 -2.88 -18.60
C ALA A 258 7.65 -2.67 -19.76
N GLU A 259 6.86 -3.71 -20.07
CA GLU A 259 5.69 -3.59 -20.93
C GLU A 259 4.47 -3.32 -20.05
N PHE A 260 3.70 -2.28 -20.39
CA PHE A 260 2.48 -1.89 -19.68
C PHE A 260 1.24 -2.25 -20.51
#